data_AF-A0A1G0AGN9-F1
#
_entry.id   AF-A0A1G0AGN9-F1
#
_cell.length_a   1.000
_cell.length_b   1.000
_cell.length_c   1.000
_cell.angle_alpha   90.00
_cell.angle_beta   90.00
_cell.angle_gamma   90.00
#
_symmetry.space_group_name_H-M   'P 1'
#
loop_
_entity.id
_entity.type
_entity.pdbx_description
1 polymer ?
#
loop_
_entity_poly.entity_id
_entity_poly.type
_entity_poly.pdbx_seq_one_letter_code
_entity_poly.pdbx_strand_id
1 'polypeptide(L)'
;MPSESERVTIRIPPDKIQALHQLVKSGEYSTISDAIRAAIDRFIDFQFAPDYIRKVMIELPKGNVVDLQQLVKSGDSVSVEDAIRNAVREYVRRRLHKAMESAER
;
A
#
# COMPACT_ATOMS: atom_id res chain seq x y z
N MET A 1 -14.86 34.14 0.35
CA MET A 1 -14.69 32.71 0.69
C MET A 1 -13.60 32.18 -0.22
N PRO A 2 -12.51 31.60 0.30
CA PRO A 2 -11.51 30.98 -0.56
C PRO A 2 -12.20 29.83 -1.31
N SER A 3 -11.95 29.74 -2.62
CA SER A 3 -12.39 28.61 -3.42
C SER A 3 -11.82 27.32 -2.82
N GLU A 4 -12.66 26.30 -2.60
CA GLU A 4 -12.28 24.99 -2.03
C GLU A 4 -11.20 24.24 -2.85
N SER A 5 -10.82 24.75 -4.02
CA SER A 5 -9.76 24.17 -4.85
C SER A 5 -8.93 25.23 -5.54
N GLU A 6 -7.65 24.90 -5.77
CA GLU A 6 -6.71 25.69 -6.55
C GLU A 6 -6.51 25.07 -7.93
N ARG A 7 -6.54 25.88 -8.99
CA ARG A 7 -6.40 25.40 -10.37
C ARG A 7 -4.93 25.27 -10.75
N VAL A 8 -4.51 24.04 -11.02
CA VAL A 8 -3.16 23.73 -11.51
C VAL A 8 -3.20 23.44 -13.01
N THR A 9 -2.31 24.06 -13.79
CA THR A 9 -2.16 23.81 -15.24
C THR A 9 -0.77 23.25 -15.51
N ILE A 10 -0.69 22.04 -16.09
CA ILE A 10 0.57 21.34 -16.37
C ILE A 10 0.60 20.84 -17.81
N ARG A 11 1.81 20.72 -18.36
CA ARG A 11 2.05 20.04 -19.64
C ARG A 11 2.42 18.59 -19.38
N ILE A 12 1.68 17.67 -20.00
CA ILE A 12 1.87 16.22 -19.84
C ILE A 12 2.35 15.64 -21.18
N PRO A 13 3.40 14.81 -21.18
CA PRO A 13 3.84 14.06 -22.35
C PRO A 13 2.72 13.24 -23.03
N PRO A 14 2.77 13.05 -24.36
CA PRO A 14 1.69 12.42 -25.12
C PRO A 14 1.49 10.92 -24.80
N ASP A 15 2.52 10.22 -24.38
CA ASP A 15 2.45 8.85 -23.89
C ASP A 15 1.64 8.76 -22.57
N LYS A 16 1.90 9.66 -21.63
CA LYS A 16 1.21 9.67 -20.33
C LYS A 16 -0.26 10.08 -20.46
N ILE A 17 -0.58 11.03 -21.34
CA ILE A 17 -1.98 11.42 -21.56
C ILE A 17 -2.77 10.26 -22.21
N GLN A 18 -2.15 9.48 -23.10
CA GLN A 18 -2.78 8.29 -23.67
C GLN A 18 -3.08 7.23 -22.61
N ALA A 19 -2.15 6.97 -21.68
CA ALA A 19 -2.38 6.05 -20.57
C ALA A 19 -3.55 6.53 -19.67
N LEU A 20 -3.61 7.83 -19.35
CA LEU A 20 -4.74 8.39 -18.60
C LEU A 20 -6.07 8.23 -19.33
N HIS A 21 -6.09 8.42 -20.65
CA HIS A 21 -7.28 8.16 -21.46
C HIS A 21 -7.71 6.69 -21.42
N GLN A 22 -6.76 5.74 -21.40
CA GLN A 22 -7.07 4.32 -21.27
C GLN A 22 -7.72 3.99 -19.92
N LEU A 23 -7.22 4.59 -18.83
CA LEU A 23 -7.80 4.43 -17.48
C LEU A 23 -9.23 4.98 -17.35
N VAL A 24 -9.55 6.04 -18.10
CA VAL A 24 -10.92 6.54 -18.17
C VAL A 24 -11.79 5.61 -19.03
N LYS A 25 -11.25 5.09 -20.14
CA LYS A 25 -11.97 4.15 -21.02
C LYS A 25 -12.25 2.81 -20.36
N SER A 26 -11.39 2.32 -19.46
CA SER A 26 -11.63 1.11 -18.69
C SER A 26 -12.74 1.27 -17.65
N GLY A 27 -13.18 2.50 -17.39
CA GLY A 27 -14.18 2.83 -16.37
C GLY A 27 -13.61 2.88 -14.95
N GLU A 28 -12.29 2.76 -14.77
CA GLU A 28 -11.64 2.86 -13.47
C GLU A 28 -11.75 4.28 -12.88
N TYR A 29 -11.78 5.29 -13.75
CA TYR A 29 -11.96 6.70 -13.38
C TYR A 29 -12.98 7.39 -14.30
N SER A 30 -13.81 8.27 -13.73
CA SER A 30 -14.82 9.03 -14.48
C SER A 30 -14.21 10.07 -15.41
N THR A 31 -13.12 10.72 -14.97
CA THR A 31 -12.42 11.76 -15.74
C THR A 31 -10.91 11.66 -15.58
N ILE A 32 -10.16 12.26 -16.52
CA ILE A 32 -8.70 12.38 -16.42
C ILE A 32 -8.32 13.14 -15.14
N SER A 33 -9.09 14.17 -14.79
CA SER A 33 -8.87 14.95 -13.57
C SER A 33 -9.03 14.10 -12.30
N ASP A 34 -9.97 13.16 -12.27
CA ASP A 34 -10.10 12.22 -11.15
C ASP A 34 -8.90 11.28 -11.05
N ALA A 35 -8.45 10.75 -12.19
CA ALA A 35 -7.26 9.89 -12.24
C ALA A 35 -6.01 10.63 -11.75
N ILE A 36 -5.84 11.90 -12.15
CA ILE A 36 -4.72 12.74 -11.70
C ILE A 36 -4.83 13.06 -10.21
N ARG A 37 -6.02 13.44 -9.71
CA ARG A 37 -6.22 13.71 -8.28
C ARG A 37 -5.89 12.48 -7.43
N ALA A 38 -6.43 11.31 -7.80
CA ALA A 38 -6.13 10.06 -7.10
C ALA A 38 -4.63 9.69 -7.16
N ALA A 39 -3.95 9.98 -8.26
CA ALA A 39 -2.51 9.76 -8.37
C ALA A 39 -1.70 10.71 -7.46
N ILE A 40 -2.11 11.98 -7.37
CA ILE A 40 -1.49 12.97 -6.46
C ILE A 40 -1.71 12.55 -5.00
N ASP A 41 -2.94 12.18 -4.63
CA ASP A 41 -3.25 11.73 -3.26
C ASP A 41 -2.39 10.53 -2.87
N ARG A 42 -2.32 9.51 -3.73
CA ARG A 42 -1.47 8.33 -3.50
C ARG A 42 0.02 8.69 -3.41
N PHE A 43 0.47 9.65 -4.21
CA PHE A 43 1.86 10.09 -4.18
C PHE A 43 2.19 10.85 -2.88
N ILE A 44 1.31 11.74 -2.43
CA ILE A 44 1.44 12.46 -1.16
C ILE A 44 1.40 11.45 0.00
N ASP A 45 0.42 10.55 0.02
CA ASP A 45 0.30 9.51 1.05
C ASP A 45 1.56 8.63 1.14
N PHE A 46 2.21 8.35 0.01
CA PHE A 46 3.44 7.59 -0.02
C PHE A 46 4.63 8.41 0.48
N GLN A 47 4.76 9.67 0.04
CA GLN A 47 5.89 10.53 0.36
C GLN A 47 5.87 11.07 1.79
N PHE A 48 4.68 11.30 2.34
CA PHE A 48 4.46 11.84 3.68
C PHE A 48 3.95 10.78 4.67
N ALA A 49 4.01 9.49 4.31
CA ALA A 49 3.87 8.43 5.29
C ALA A 49 4.91 8.66 6.41
N PRO A 50 4.53 8.60 7.70
CA PRO A 50 5.48 8.79 8.79
C PRO A 50 6.69 7.86 8.63
N ASP A 51 7.90 8.27 9.04
CA ASP A 51 9.14 7.50 8.81
C ASP A 51 9.08 6.04 9.30
N TYR A 52 8.22 5.77 10.29
CA TYR A 52 7.98 4.46 10.89
C TYR A 52 6.91 3.62 10.16
N ILE A 53 6.27 4.13 9.11
CA ILE A 53 5.27 3.44 8.29
C ILE A 53 5.72 3.49 6.83
N ARG A 54 6.21 2.34 6.32
CA ARG A 54 6.48 2.15 4.89
C ARG A 54 5.46 1.20 4.30
N LYS A 55 4.69 1.65 3.30
CA LYS A 55 3.85 0.76 2.49
C LYS A 55 4.76 0.02 1.51
N VAL A 56 4.86 -1.30 1.67
CA VAL A 56 5.62 -2.18 0.78
C VAL A 56 4.64 -3.07 0.05
N MET A 57 4.67 -3.07 -1.29
CA MET A 57 3.97 -4.10 -2.06
C MET A 57 4.81 -5.38 -2.02
N ILE A 58 4.19 -6.48 -1.60
CA ILE A 58 4.81 -7.79 -1.50
C ILE A 58 3.95 -8.77 -2.29
N GLU A 59 4.58 -9.47 -3.23
CA GLU A 59 3.94 -10.61 -3.89
C GLU A 59 4.06 -11.84 -3.00
N LEU A 60 2.92 -12.41 -2.64
CA LEU A 60 2.86 -13.64 -1.84
C LEU A 60 2.59 -14.84 -2.76
N PRO A 61 3.33 -15.96 -2.62
CA PRO A 61 3.01 -17.20 -3.30
C PRO A 61 1.59 -17.66 -2.99
N LYS A 62 0.91 -18.24 -3.98
CA LYS A 62 -0.50 -18.66 -3.84
C LYS A 62 -0.73 -19.61 -2.65
N GLY A 63 0.20 -20.52 -2.37
CA GLY A 63 0.11 -21.43 -1.22
C GLY A 63 0.02 -20.68 0.10
N ASN A 64 0.91 -19.71 0.32
CA ASN A 64 0.93 -18.91 1.55
C ASN A 64 -0.36 -18.09 1.73
N VAL A 65 -0.98 -17.63 0.64
CA VAL A 65 -2.27 -16.93 0.70
C VAL A 65 -3.38 -17.87 1.18
N VAL A 66 -3.38 -19.14 0.74
CA VAL A 66 -4.34 -20.15 1.19
C VAL A 66 -4.16 -20.44 2.68
N ASP A 67 -2.93 -20.57 3.16
CA ASP A 67 -2.64 -20.81 4.58
C ASP A 67 -3.11 -19.64 5.45
N LEU A 68 -2.87 -18.39 5.01
CA LEU A 68 -3.38 -17.20 5.69
C LEU A 68 -4.91 -17.16 5.73
N GLN A 69 -5.58 -17.58 4.67
CA GLN A 69 -7.04 -17.69 4.65
C GLN A 69 -7.55 -18.78 5.60
N GLN A 70 -6.81 -19.89 5.76
CA GLN A 70 -7.16 -20.93 6.72
C GLN A 70 -7.07 -20.42 8.16
N LEU A 71 -6.05 -19.63 8.50
CA LEU A 71 -5.91 -18.99 9.83
C LEU A 71 -7.09 -18.07 10.17
N VAL A 72 -7.65 -17.39 9.16
CA VAL A 72 -8.86 -16.59 9.35
C VAL A 72 -10.08 -17.50 9.57
N LYS A 73 -10.19 -18.59 8.82
CA LYS A 73 -11.31 -19.55 8.94
C LYS A 73 -11.29 -20.32 10.26
N SER A 74 -10.12 -20.64 10.80
CA SER A 74 -9.97 -21.30 12.10
C SER A 74 -10.28 -20.35 13.28
N GLY A 75 -10.38 -19.05 13.02
CA GLY A 75 -10.60 -18.02 14.05
C GLY A 75 -9.31 -17.59 14.75
N ASP A 76 -8.14 -18.04 14.29
CA ASP A 76 -6.84 -17.65 14.84
C ASP A 76 -6.45 -16.22 14.48
N SER A 77 -7.10 -15.62 13.48
CA SER A 77 -6.89 -14.22 13.09
C SER A 77 -8.18 -13.59 12.56
N VAL A 78 -8.35 -12.29 12.80
CA VAL A 78 -9.58 -11.57 12.40
C VAL A 78 -9.62 -11.32 10.89
N SER A 79 -8.46 -11.17 10.25
CA SER A 79 -8.31 -11.00 8.81
C SER A 79 -6.96 -11.50 8.32
N VAL A 80 -6.79 -11.61 7.00
CA VAL A 80 -5.50 -11.98 6.39
C VAL A 80 -4.42 -10.96 6.74
N GLU A 81 -4.77 -9.68 6.80
CA GLU A 81 -3.87 -8.60 7.18
C GLU A 81 -3.44 -8.70 8.65
N ASP A 82 -4.36 -9.10 9.53
CA ASP A 82 -4.07 -9.34 10.95
C ASP A 82 -3.15 -10.56 11.13
N ALA A 83 -3.40 -11.65 10.39
CA ALA A 83 -2.53 -12.83 10.37
C ALA A 83 -1.09 -12.46 9.94
N ILE A 84 -0.95 -11.67 8.87
CA ILE A 84 0.36 -11.16 8.41
C ILE A 84 1.02 -10.31 9.49
N ARG A 85 0.27 -9.40 10.11
CA ARG A 85 0.79 -8.51 11.17
C ARG A 85 1.31 -9.31 12.37
N ASN A 86 0.58 -10.32 12.80
CA ASN A 86 0.96 -11.16 13.93
C ASN A 86 2.21 -11.98 13.59
N ALA A 87 2.26 -12.61 12.42
CA ALA A 87 3.42 -13.38 11.96
C ALA A 87 4.70 -12.51 11.88
N VAL A 88 4.59 -11.32 11.29
CA VAL A 88 5.72 -10.39 11.18
C VAL A 88 6.17 -9.90 12.56
N ARG A 89 5.21 -9.54 13.44
CA ARG A 89 5.52 -9.09 14.80
C ARG A 89 6.27 -10.17 15.59
N GLU A 90 5.81 -11.41 15.51
CA GLU A 90 6.45 -12.53 16.21
C GLU A 90 7.84 -12.82 15.66
N TYR A 91 8.00 -12.81 14.33
CA TYR A 91 9.31 -12.97 13.69
C TYR A 91 10.30 -11.89 14.13
N VAL A 92 9.91 -10.63 14.10
CA VAL A 92 10.76 -9.51 14.53
C VAL A 92 11.11 -9.63 16.01
N ARG A 93 10.14 -9.98 16.87
CA ARG A 93 10.38 -10.20 18.31
C ARG A 93 11.42 -11.30 18.55
N ARG A 94 11.27 -12.45 17.87
CA ARG A 94 12.23 -13.57 17.96
C ARG A 94 13.62 -13.17 17.44
N ARG A 95 13.68 -12.38 16.37
CA ARG A 95 14.95 -11.91 15.78
C ARG A 95 15.67 -10.92 16.70
N LEU A 96 14.95 -9.99 17.31
CA LEU A 96 15.51 -9.03 18.27
C LEU A 96 16.05 -9.74 19.52
N HIS A 97 15.31 -10.71 20.06
CA HIS A 97 15.77 -11.50 21.20
C HIS A 97 17.10 -12.20 20.91
N LYS A 98 17.20 -12.87 19.75
CA LYS A 98 18.45 -13.52 19.32
C LYS A 98 19.60 -12.54 19.16
N ALA A 99 19.33 -11.35 18.60
CA ALA A 99 20.35 -10.32 18.42
C ALA A 99 20.87 -9.77 19.75
N MET A 100 19.99 -9.60 20.74
CA MET A 100 20.37 -9.19 22.10
C MET A 100 21.18 -10.28 22.82
N GLU A 101 20.74 -11.53 22.76
CA GLU A 101 21.49 -12.66 23.34
C GLU A 101 22.89 -12.83 22.73
N SER A 102 23.05 -12.51 21.44
CA SER A 102 24.35 -12.54 20.77
C SER A 102 25.25 -11.34 21.07
N ALA A 103 24.68 -10.22 21.55
CA ALA A 103 25.44 -9.02 21.92
C ALA A 103 25.90 -9.03 23.39
N GLU A 104 25.30 -9.87 24.23
CA GLU A 104 25.68 -10.09 25.64
C GLU A 104 26.74 -11.20 25.84
N ARG A 105 27.18 -11.86 24.75
CA ARG A 105 28.28 -12.84 24.75
C ARG A 105 29.57 -12.24 24.18
#